data_AF-A0A1V4EL49-F1
#
_entry.id   AF-A0A1V4EL49-F1
#
_cell.length_a   1.000
_cell.length_b   1.000
_cell.length_c   1.000
_cell.angle_alpha   90.00
_cell.angle_beta   90.00
_cell.angle_gamma   90.00
#
_symmetry.space_group_name_H-M   'P 1'
#
loop_
_entity.id
_entity.type
_entity.pdbx_description
1 polymer ?
#
loop_
_entity_poly.entity_id
_entity_poly.type
_entity_poly.pdbx_seq_one_letter_code
_entity_poly.pdbx_strand_id
1 'polypeptide(L)'
;MNAPTKTILTIVVTAALSGAATIGILLTAGLLDTDRTPAPIAEACRTFITAYDDAAREAKRQNDNTLQTELAHPWRVADVWKARHQAALEAAALKVQNLSGDWGNVAWRIVEAATAMNPRNLDTGAVDQENALSAAQAACIGR
;
A
#
# COMPACT_ATOMS: atom_id res chain seq x y z
N MET A 1 -16.50 43.40 39.64
CA MET A 1 -17.09 42.11 40.04
C MET A 1 -16.39 40.99 39.27
N ASN A 2 -15.71 40.11 40.03
CA ASN A 2 -15.37 38.70 39.83
C ASN A 2 -14.67 38.19 38.54
N ALA A 3 -13.40 37.77 38.70
CA ALA A 3 -12.83 36.55 38.07
C ALA A 3 -13.23 35.32 38.95
N PRO A 4 -12.77 34.04 38.74
CA PRO A 4 -12.01 33.38 37.66
C PRO A 4 -12.53 31.94 37.28
N THR A 5 -12.14 31.34 36.13
CA THR A 5 -12.01 29.86 35.94
C THR A 5 -11.42 29.56 34.54
N LYS A 6 -10.13 29.21 34.38
CA LYS A 6 -9.46 27.89 34.50
C LYS A 6 -9.80 26.85 33.40
N THR A 7 -8.78 26.56 32.58
CA THR A 7 -8.41 25.25 31.96
C THR A 7 -9.34 24.77 30.83
N ILE A 8 -8.91 24.25 29.67
CA ILE A 8 -7.92 23.19 29.40
C ILE A 8 -7.37 23.34 27.96
N LEU A 9 -6.06 23.18 27.85
CA LEU A 9 -5.29 22.93 26.64
C LEU A 9 -5.83 21.66 25.94
N THR A 10 -6.20 21.72 24.67
CA THR A 10 -6.33 20.49 23.86
C THR A 10 -5.66 20.70 22.52
N ILE A 11 -4.37 20.37 22.49
CA ILE A 11 -3.64 20.04 21.28
C ILE A 11 -4.14 18.65 20.86
N VAL A 12 -4.84 18.56 19.73
CA VAL A 12 -4.88 17.33 18.93
C VAL A 12 -4.76 17.73 17.45
N VAL A 13 -3.52 17.67 16.99
CA VAL A 13 -3.05 17.32 15.65
C VAL A 13 -4.17 17.17 14.61
N THR A 14 -4.36 18.20 13.80
CA THR A 14 -5.15 18.13 12.57
C THR A 14 -4.26 17.56 11.46
N ALA A 15 -4.04 16.25 11.48
CA ALA A 15 -3.50 15.52 10.34
C ALA A 15 -3.96 14.06 10.45
N ALA A 16 -4.49 13.54 9.35
CA ALA A 16 -5.07 12.21 9.19
C ALA A 16 -6.47 12.05 9.82
N LEU A 17 -7.51 12.32 9.01
CA LEU A 17 -8.79 11.58 8.96
C LEU A 17 -9.77 12.31 8.03
N SER A 18 -9.47 12.32 6.73
CA SER A 18 -10.44 12.68 5.69
C SER A 18 -10.32 11.67 4.55
N GLY A 19 -10.71 10.43 4.84
CA GLY A 19 -10.78 9.36 3.84
C GLY A 19 -11.76 8.23 4.19
N ALA A 20 -12.64 8.41 5.18
CA ALA A 20 -13.51 7.33 5.66
C ALA A 20 -14.93 7.84 5.98
N ALA A 21 -15.64 8.45 5.03
CA ALA A 21 -17.07 8.73 5.17
C ALA A 21 -17.75 9.11 3.84
N THR A 22 -17.85 8.15 2.92
CA THR A 22 -18.78 8.05 1.76
C THR A 22 -18.24 6.85 0.98
N ILE A 23 -18.89 5.70 0.85
CA ILE A 23 -20.09 5.46 0.05
C ILE A 23 -20.87 4.30 0.70
N GLY A 24 -22.03 4.62 1.23
CA GLY A 24 -23.09 3.65 1.48
C GLY A 24 -24.26 3.99 0.57
N ILE A 25 -24.85 2.94 0.00
CA ILE A 25 -26.18 2.80 -0.61
C ILE A 25 -26.31 3.04 -2.14
N LEU A 26 -26.93 2.01 -2.78
CA LEU A 26 -27.77 1.91 -4.00
C LEU A 26 -27.20 1.00 -5.12
N LEU A 27 -27.68 -0.26 -5.24
CA LEU A 27 -28.70 -0.78 -6.21
C LEU A 27 -28.05 -1.30 -7.51
N THR A 28 -28.39 -2.41 -8.18
CA THR A 28 -29.25 -3.59 -7.98
C THR A 28 -29.00 -4.49 -9.21
N ALA A 29 -28.94 -5.81 -9.00
CA ALA A 29 -29.42 -6.87 -9.90
C ALA A 29 -29.42 -6.58 -11.42
N GLY A 30 -28.30 -6.84 -12.10
CA GLY A 30 -28.23 -6.83 -13.57
C GLY A 30 -26.82 -6.92 -14.19
N LEU A 31 -25.77 -6.66 -13.41
CA LEU A 31 -24.36 -6.56 -13.87
C LEU A 31 -23.43 -7.65 -13.29
N LEU A 32 -23.99 -8.70 -12.66
CA LEU A 32 -23.26 -9.57 -11.73
C LEU A 32 -22.31 -10.62 -12.35
N ASP A 33 -22.04 -10.59 -13.66
CA ASP A 33 -21.12 -11.58 -14.27
C ASP A 33 -19.78 -10.99 -14.74
N THR A 34 -19.54 -9.68 -14.59
CA THR A 34 -18.30 -9.02 -15.07
C THR A 34 -17.38 -8.52 -13.94
N ASP A 35 -17.89 -8.42 -12.70
CA ASP A 35 -17.14 -7.86 -11.55
C ASP A 35 -16.48 -8.90 -10.65
N ARG A 36 -16.54 -10.20 -10.98
CA ARG A 36 -15.86 -11.21 -10.16
C ARG A 36 -14.36 -11.16 -10.45
N THR A 37 -13.58 -10.70 -9.47
CA THR A 37 -12.10 -10.71 -9.54
C THR A 37 -11.60 -12.07 -10.03
N PRO A 38 -10.83 -12.12 -11.13
CA PRO A 38 -10.22 -13.35 -11.60
C PRO A 38 -9.42 -13.99 -10.46
N ALA A 39 -9.60 -15.29 -10.25
CA ALA A 39 -8.84 -16.06 -9.26
C ALA A 39 -7.32 -15.74 -9.22
N PRO A 40 -6.61 -15.63 -10.36
CA PRO A 40 -5.19 -15.26 -10.35
C PRO A 40 -4.92 -13.85 -9.78
N ILE A 41 -5.77 -12.86 -10.05
CA ILE A 41 -5.64 -11.50 -9.49
C ILE A 41 -5.90 -11.53 -7.99
N ALA A 42 -6.98 -12.20 -7.56
CA ALA A 42 -7.34 -12.29 -6.15
C ALA A 42 -6.24 -12.98 -5.32
N GLU A 43 -5.64 -14.04 -5.85
CA GLU A 43 -4.52 -14.73 -5.19
C GLU A 43 -3.26 -13.86 -5.19
N ALA A 44 -2.90 -13.25 -6.32
CA ALA A 44 -1.74 -12.36 -6.43
C ALA A 44 -1.85 -11.17 -5.46
N CYS A 45 -3.01 -10.50 -5.41
CA CYS A 45 -3.27 -9.40 -4.49
C CYS A 45 -3.23 -9.85 -3.03
N ARG A 46 -3.77 -11.03 -2.69
CA ARG A 46 -3.70 -11.56 -1.31
C ARG A 46 -2.26 -11.77 -0.86
N THR A 47 -1.45 -12.43 -1.70
CA THR A 47 -0.04 -12.68 -1.43
C THR A 47 0.74 -11.37 -1.33
N PHE A 48 0.50 -10.44 -2.25
CA PHE A 48 1.16 -9.15 -2.28
C PHE A 48 0.81 -8.26 -1.07
N ILE A 49 -0.48 -8.10 -0.75
CA ILE A 49 -0.93 -7.26 0.38
C ILE A 49 -0.35 -7.79 1.69
N THR A 50 -0.36 -9.10 1.89
CA THR A 50 0.22 -9.70 3.11
C THR A 50 1.69 -9.33 3.26
N ALA A 51 2.46 -9.45 2.16
CA ALA A 51 3.86 -9.08 2.14
C ALA A 51 4.08 -7.57 2.33
N TYR A 52 3.21 -6.73 1.77
CA TYR A 52 3.27 -5.29 1.93
C TYR A 52 3.01 -4.85 3.36
N ASP A 53 1.96 -5.38 3.98
CA ASP A 53 1.61 -5.06 5.36
C ASP A 53 2.69 -5.52 6.35
N ASP A 54 3.34 -6.65 6.08
CA ASP A 54 4.51 -7.09 6.84
C ASP A 54 5.67 -6.09 6.74
N ALA A 55 6.03 -5.68 5.53
CA ALA A 55 7.10 -4.70 5.30
C ALA A 55 6.77 -3.33 5.93
N ALA A 56 5.52 -2.88 5.83
CA ALA A 56 5.06 -1.63 6.43
C ALA A 56 5.08 -1.68 7.96
N ARG A 57 4.65 -2.79 8.57
CA ARG A 57 4.74 -3.00 10.02
C ARG A 57 6.18 -2.95 10.51
N GLU A 58 7.08 -3.62 9.79
CA GLU A 58 8.49 -3.64 10.16
C GLU A 58 9.17 -2.28 9.96
N ALA A 59 8.90 -1.56 8.86
CA ALA A 59 9.38 -0.20 8.65
C ALA A 59 8.91 0.74 9.77
N LYS A 60 7.63 0.64 10.16
CA LYS A 60 7.09 1.39 11.30
C LYS A 60 7.83 1.03 12.60
N ARG A 61 8.01 -0.27 12.87
CA ARG A 61 8.72 -0.74 14.07
C ARG A 61 10.16 -0.20 14.13
N GLN A 62 10.86 -0.16 13.01
CA GLN A 62 12.22 0.40 12.94
C GLN A 62 12.22 1.90 13.20
N ASN A 63 11.29 2.64 12.59
CA ASN A 63 11.13 4.08 12.82
C ASN A 63 10.77 4.40 14.28
N ASP A 64 9.88 3.64 14.90
CA ASP A 64 9.47 3.82 16.30
C ASP A 64 10.65 3.55 17.28
N ASN A 65 11.58 2.68 16.90
CA ASN A 65 12.78 2.36 17.70
C ASN A 65 13.98 3.28 17.38
N THR A 66 13.90 4.09 16.33
CA THR A 66 14.95 5.01 15.93
C THR A 66 14.81 6.31 16.72
N LEU A 67 15.92 6.83 17.26
CA LEU A 67 15.90 8.08 18.00
C LEU A 67 15.48 9.24 17.08
N GLN A 68 14.73 10.22 17.60
CA GLN A 68 14.27 11.38 16.81
C GLN A 68 15.39 12.17 16.13
N THR A 69 16.61 12.12 16.67
CA THR A 69 17.80 12.75 16.09
C THR A 69 18.35 12.01 14.86
N GLU A 70 17.98 10.75 14.67
CA GLU A 70 18.43 9.88 13.57
C GLU A 70 17.37 9.73 12.46
N LEU A 71 16.16 10.25 12.70
CA LEU A 71 15.00 10.22 11.79
C LEU A 71 15.14 11.08 10.52
N ALA A 72 16.32 11.63 10.24
CA ALA A 72 16.61 12.33 8.98
C ALA A 72 16.42 11.41 7.75
N HIS A 73 16.47 10.09 7.96
CA HIS A 73 16.24 9.07 6.92
C HIS A 73 15.31 7.98 7.47
N PRO A 74 13.98 8.18 7.44
CA PRO A 74 13.05 7.17 7.93
C PRO A 74 13.17 5.90 7.08
N TRP A 75 13.05 4.74 7.75
CA TRP A 75 12.92 3.44 7.10
C TRP A 75 11.65 3.42 6.26
N ARG A 76 11.79 3.18 4.96
CA ARG A 76 10.68 3.10 4.00
C ARG A 76 10.24 1.66 3.82
N VAL A 77 9.03 1.48 3.31
CA VAL A 77 8.53 0.12 3.01
C VAL A 77 9.45 -0.57 2.00
N ALA A 78 9.93 0.16 1.00
CA ALA A 78 10.86 -0.34 -0.02
C ALA A 78 12.24 -0.75 0.54
N ASP A 79 12.71 -0.11 1.61
CA ASP A 79 13.99 -0.45 2.25
C ASP A 79 13.91 -1.78 2.97
N VAL A 80 12.79 -2.03 3.64
CA VAL A 80 12.50 -3.26 4.39
C VAL A 80 12.04 -4.40 3.48
N TRP A 81 11.55 -4.08 2.28
CA TRP A 81 11.09 -5.07 1.30
C TRP A 81 12.17 -6.06 0.86
N LYS A 82 13.44 -5.64 0.91
CA LYS A 82 14.55 -6.38 0.30
C LYS A 82 14.87 -7.66 1.08
N ALA A 83 15.23 -8.70 0.32
CA ALA A 83 15.57 -10.08 0.71
C ALA A 83 14.41 -11.05 1.02
N ARG A 84 13.30 -10.65 1.66
CA ARG A 84 12.24 -11.61 2.08
C ARG A 84 10.96 -11.59 1.25
N HIS A 85 10.59 -10.45 0.67
CA HIS A 85 9.28 -10.25 0.03
C HIS A 85 9.32 -10.23 -1.51
N GLN A 86 10.54 -10.24 -2.09
CA GLN A 86 10.75 -10.21 -3.55
C GLN A 86 10.15 -11.44 -4.25
N ALA A 87 10.36 -12.64 -3.71
CA ALA A 87 9.84 -13.87 -4.30
C ALA A 87 8.31 -13.92 -4.35
N ALA A 88 7.64 -13.36 -3.33
CA ALA A 88 6.18 -13.28 -3.27
C ALA A 88 5.62 -12.31 -4.32
N LEU A 89 6.29 -11.17 -4.52
CA LEU A 89 5.94 -10.18 -5.52
C LEU A 89 6.18 -10.68 -6.96
N GLU A 90 7.31 -11.35 -7.20
CA GLU A 90 7.60 -11.97 -8.50
C GLU A 90 6.62 -13.10 -8.83
N ALA A 91 6.29 -13.95 -7.85
CA ALA A 91 5.27 -14.99 -8.03
C ALA A 91 3.88 -14.40 -8.33
N ALA A 92 3.51 -13.30 -7.66
CA ALA A 92 2.27 -12.58 -7.94
C ALA A 92 2.28 -11.98 -9.35
N ALA A 93 3.37 -11.34 -9.77
CA ALA A 93 3.53 -10.77 -11.10
C ALA A 93 3.44 -11.84 -12.20
N LEU A 94 4.11 -12.99 -12.03
CA LEU A 94 4.06 -14.10 -12.99
C LEU A 94 2.64 -14.63 -13.21
N LYS A 95 1.80 -14.65 -12.17
CA LYS A 95 0.40 -15.10 -12.27
C LYS A 95 -0.48 -14.15 -13.09
N VAL A 96 -0.12 -12.87 -13.14
CA VAL A 96 -0.97 -11.82 -13.72
C VAL A 96 -0.38 -11.17 -14.98
N GLN A 97 0.86 -11.48 -15.36
CA GLN A 97 1.57 -10.82 -16.47
C GLN A 97 0.87 -10.91 -17.83
N ASN A 98 0.01 -11.92 -18.04
CA ASN A 98 -0.71 -12.13 -19.29
C ASN A 98 -2.20 -11.74 -19.19
N LEU A 99 -2.64 -11.17 -18.06
CA LEU A 99 -4.02 -10.73 -17.88
C LEU A 99 -4.26 -9.41 -18.61
N SER A 100 -5.33 -9.37 -19.39
CA SER A 100 -5.83 -8.20 -20.10
C SER A 100 -7.33 -8.04 -19.83
N GLY A 101 -7.90 -6.92 -20.25
CA GLY A 101 -9.32 -6.58 -19.99
C GLY A 101 -9.51 -5.80 -18.69
N ASP A 102 -10.65 -5.96 -18.05
CA ASP A 102 -11.11 -5.11 -16.92
C ASP A 102 -10.16 -5.10 -15.71
N TRP A 103 -9.36 -6.15 -15.56
CA TRP A 103 -8.38 -6.33 -14.47
C TRP A 103 -6.94 -6.05 -14.90
N GLY A 104 -6.71 -5.65 -16.15
CA GLY A 104 -5.38 -5.38 -16.72
C GLY A 104 -4.61 -4.29 -15.98
N ASN A 105 -5.29 -3.25 -15.46
CA ASN A 105 -4.64 -2.21 -14.68
C ASN A 105 -4.09 -2.73 -13.35
N VAL A 106 -4.83 -3.61 -12.65
CA VAL A 106 -4.36 -4.22 -11.40
C VAL A 106 -3.16 -5.14 -11.67
N ALA A 107 -3.26 -5.97 -12.71
CA ALA A 107 -2.17 -6.82 -13.17
C ALA A 107 -0.90 -6.02 -13.49
N TRP A 108 -1.05 -4.94 -14.27
CA TRP A 108 0.06 -4.09 -14.67
C TRP A 108 0.75 -3.44 -13.45
N ARG A 109 -0.01 -2.95 -12.46
CA ARG A 109 0.56 -2.36 -11.25
C ARG A 109 1.38 -3.37 -10.43
N ILE A 110 0.95 -4.62 -10.32
CA ILE A 110 1.71 -5.68 -9.65
C ILE A 110 3.02 -5.97 -10.39
N VAL A 111 2.98 -6.03 -11.73
CA VAL A 111 4.17 -6.26 -12.57
C VAL A 111 5.14 -5.07 -12.52
N GLU A 112 4.62 -3.85 -12.55
CA GLU A 112 5.39 -2.61 -12.40
C GLU A 112 6.13 -2.59 -11.05
N ALA A 113 5.43 -2.91 -9.96
CA ALA A 113 6.04 -3.04 -8.63
C ALA A 113 7.15 -4.11 -8.60
N ALA A 114 6.92 -5.29 -9.19
CA ALA A 114 7.93 -6.34 -9.27
C ALA A 114 9.19 -5.89 -10.04
N THR A 115 8.99 -5.12 -11.12
CA THR A 115 10.05 -4.60 -11.97
C THR A 115 10.85 -3.50 -11.28
N ALA A 116 10.17 -2.57 -10.60
CA ALA A 116 10.80 -1.49 -9.83
C ALA A 116 11.64 -2.03 -8.66
N MET A 117 11.17 -3.09 -8.02
CA MET A 117 11.86 -3.73 -6.88
C MET A 117 12.96 -4.70 -7.28
N ASN A 118 13.10 -5.02 -8.57
CA ASN A 118 14.11 -5.95 -9.04
C ASN A 118 15.52 -5.45 -8.68
N PRO A 119 16.35 -6.24 -7.97
CA PRO A 119 17.71 -5.83 -7.60
C PRO A 119 18.63 -5.51 -8.78
N ARG A 120 18.30 -6.00 -9.98
CA ARG A 120 19.02 -5.71 -11.23
C ARG A 120 18.65 -4.35 -11.83
N ASN A 121 17.55 -3.75 -11.38
CA ASN A 121 17.07 -2.45 -11.84
C ASN A 121 17.68 -1.34 -10.97
N LEU A 122 18.92 -0.98 -11.29
CA LEU A 122 19.72 -0.01 -10.52
C LEU A 122 19.31 1.45 -10.76
N ASP A 123 18.55 1.71 -11.84
CA ASP A 123 18.15 3.05 -12.25
C ASP A 123 16.90 3.56 -11.50
N THR A 124 16.20 2.66 -10.79
CA THR A 124 14.96 3.02 -10.08
C THR A 124 15.31 3.54 -8.68
N GLY A 125 15.00 4.82 -8.42
CA GLY A 125 15.23 5.45 -7.13
C GLY A 125 14.37 4.85 -6.02
N ALA A 126 14.79 5.03 -4.76
CA ALA A 126 14.03 4.56 -3.60
C ALA A 126 12.60 5.14 -3.54
N VAL A 127 12.39 6.35 -4.07
CA VAL A 127 11.07 6.98 -4.17
C VAL A 127 10.18 6.29 -5.18
N ASP A 128 10.73 5.95 -6.35
CA ASP A 128 9.99 5.27 -7.39
C ASP A 128 9.63 3.83 -6.99
N GLN A 129 10.54 3.16 -6.27
CA GLN A 129 10.29 1.85 -5.66
C GLN A 129 9.10 1.88 -4.69
N GLU A 130 9.07 2.85 -3.77
CA GLU A 130 7.97 2.98 -2.82
C GLU A 130 6.65 3.36 -3.50
N ASN A 131 6.69 4.27 -4.49
CA ASN A 131 5.51 4.64 -5.27
C ASN A 131 4.93 3.45 -6.03
N ALA A 132 5.77 2.60 -6.63
CA ALA A 132 5.33 1.41 -7.34
C ALA A 132 4.66 0.41 -6.40
N LEU A 133 5.25 0.15 -5.23
CA LEU A 133 4.66 -0.71 -4.19
C LEU A 133 3.32 -0.16 -3.68
N SER A 134 3.26 1.13 -3.36
CA SER A 134 2.04 1.79 -2.87
C SER A 134 0.94 1.80 -3.94
N ALA A 135 1.28 2.06 -5.20
CA ALA A 135 0.32 2.04 -6.31
C ALA A 135 -0.26 0.65 -6.56
N ALA A 136 0.57 -0.41 -6.46
CA ALA A 136 0.11 -1.79 -6.55
C ALA A 136 -0.83 -2.15 -5.38
N GLN A 137 -0.53 -1.69 -4.17
CA GLN A 137 -1.39 -1.91 -3.01
C GLN A 137 -2.75 -1.22 -3.17
N ALA A 138 -2.73 0.06 -3.58
CA ALA A 138 -3.95 0.81 -3.83
C ALA A 138 -4.80 0.16 -4.94
N ALA A 139 -4.16 -0.36 -6.01
CA ALA A 139 -4.86 -1.05 -7.08
C ALA A 139 -5.52 -2.36 -6.63
N CYS A 140 -4.86 -3.11 -5.73
CA CYS A 140 -5.42 -4.34 -5.16
C CYS A 140 -6.54 -4.10 -4.13
N ILE A 141 -6.58 -2.94 -3.47
CA ILE A 141 -7.62 -2.58 -2.48
C ILE A 141 -8.82 -1.90 -3.15
N GLY A 142 -8.58 -1.08 -4.19
CA GLY A 142 -9.60 -0.21 -4.80
C GLY A 142 -10.51 -0.89 -5.83
N ARG A 143 -10.41 -2.21 -6.02
CA ARG A 143 -11.17 -3.01 -6.98
C ARG A 143 -11.67 -4.27 -6.31
#